data_AF-A0AAU9RDA4-F1
#
_entry.id   AF-A0AAU9RDA4-F1
#
_cell.length_a   1.000
_cell.length_b   1.000
_cell.length_c   1.000
_cell.angle_alpha   90.00
_cell.angle_beta   90.00
_cell.angle_gamma   90.00
#
_symmetry.space_group_name_H-M   'P 1'
#
loop_
_entity.id
_entity.type
_entity.pdbx_description
1 polymer ?
#
loop_
_entity_poly.entity_id
_entity_poly.type
_entity_poly.pdbx_seq_one_letter_code
_entity_poly.pdbx_strand_id
1 'polypeptide(L)'
;MLSIHAQMIKTGLHNTNYALSKLLEFCVLSPHFDGFPYAISVFATIQEPNQLIWNTMLRGYALSSDPVSALKLYVVMISLGLLPNSYTFPFLLKSCAKSKAFEEGQQIHGHVLKLGYEPDLYVHTSLISMYAQNGRLEDAHKVFDRSSHRDVVSYTALITGYASSGNIRSAQEMFDEIPVKDVVSWNAMISGYAETGSYKEALELFKEMMKTNVRPDEGTMVTVLSACAQSRSVELGRQIALIACVLFLIVISITFVSSSPGNGEVEDETEFNYEKGGGKGPERWGTIKPEWAMCGKGTMQSPIDLTDKRVLIDHSLGSLRSRYLPSNATIKNRGHDIMLKFGGGNQGAGISINGTDYQLQQIHWHTPSEHTINGIRFVLEEHMVHESKDGRIAVVAFFYILGRPDSFLFTLERHLKKITDAYQAEEPVGMIDPRRVVFESKHYYRYLGSLTTPPCSENVIWSIAKEMRTVTRKQLKLLRVAVHDQSDTNARPLQRKNERPVKLYLPTWHI
;
A
#
# COMPACT_ATOMS: atom_id res chain seq x y z
N MET A 1 -6.73 23.06 12.22
CA MET A 1 -6.04 22.19 13.22
C MET A 1 -6.48 22.54 14.64
N LEU A 2 -6.24 23.77 15.13
CA LEU A 2 -6.70 24.19 16.47
C LEU A 2 -8.21 24.01 16.67
N SER A 3 -9.01 24.25 15.62
CA SER A 3 -10.46 23.97 15.61
C SER A 3 -10.81 22.48 15.79
N ILE A 4 -10.01 21.58 15.22
CA ILE A 4 -10.19 20.12 15.32
C ILE A 4 -9.81 19.66 16.72
N HIS A 5 -8.68 20.12 17.27
CA HIS A 5 -8.31 19.76 18.64
C HIS A 5 -9.28 20.36 19.67
N ALA A 6 -9.74 21.60 19.50
CA ALA A 6 -10.80 22.18 20.34
C ALA A 6 -12.10 21.36 20.28
N GLN A 7 -12.47 20.86 19.10
CA GLN A 7 -13.62 19.98 18.94
C GLN A 7 -13.37 18.60 19.59
N MET A 8 -12.15 18.06 19.54
CA MET A 8 -11.77 16.83 20.24
C MET A 8 -11.84 17.00 21.78
N ILE A 9 -11.49 18.18 22.27
CA ILE A 9 -11.66 18.54 23.69
C ILE A 9 -13.15 18.56 24.03
N LYS A 10 -13.94 19.32 23.27
CA LYS A 10 -15.40 19.48 23.47
C LYS A 10 -16.17 18.16 23.38
N THR A 11 -15.73 17.23 22.53
CA THR A 11 -16.37 15.92 22.31
C THR A 11 -15.81 14.81 23.20
N GLY A 12 -14.81 15.08 24.05
CA GLY A 12 -14.17 14.07 24.90
C GLY A 12 -13.21 13.13 24.17
N LEU A 13 -13.04 13.25 22.84
CA LEU A 13 -12.17 12.39 22.04
C LEU A 13 -10.67 12.58 22.35
N HIS A 14 -10.29 13.70 22.95
CA HIS A 14 -8.93 13.97 23.44
C HIS A 14 -8.44 12.94 24.47
N ASN A 15 -9.33 12.16 25.09
CA ASN A 15 -8.96 11.11 26.05
C ASN A 15 -8.63 9.76 25.38
N THR A 16 -8.72 9.66 24.06
CA THR A 16 -8.48 8.40 23.35
C THR A 16 -7.12 8.38 22.66
N ASN A 17 -6.32 7.34 22.94
CA ASN A 17 -5.04 7.13 22.28
C ASN A 17 -5.16 7.06 20.74
N TYR A 18 -6.29 6.57 20.21
CA TYR A 18 -6.53 6.54 18.77
C TYR A 18 -6.63 7.94 18.16
N ALA A 19 -7.50 8.81 18.69
CA ALA A 19 -7.68 10.15 18.14
C ALA A 19 -6.43 11.01 18.34
N LEU A 20 -5.76 10.89 19.50
CA LEU A 20 -4.48 11.54 19.78
C LEU A 20 -3.39 11.06 18.81
N SER A 21 -3.28 9.77 18.54
CA SER A 21 -2.29 9.25 17.58
C SER A 21 -2.47 9.82 16.17
N LYS A 22 -3.73 10.03 15.73
CA LYS A 22 -4.04 10.62 14.42
C LYS A 22 -3.78 12.12 14.37
N LEU A 23 -4.10 12.84 15.44
CA LEU A 23 -3.75 14.25 15.56
C LEU A 23 -2.23 14.44 15.52
N LEU A 24 -1.47 13.64 16.28
CA LEU A 24 -0.01 13.69 16.30
C LEU A 24 0.59 13.30 14.95
N GLU A 25 0.09 12.24 14.31
CA GLU A 25 0.53 11.82 12.96
C GLU A 25 0.35 12.96 11.95
N PHE A 26 -0.80 13.65 11.97
CA PHE A 26 -1.05 14.81 11.13
C PHE A 26 -0.06 15.96 11.42
N CYS A 27 0.12 16.32 12.70
CA CYS A 27 1.01 17.41 13.10
C CYS A 27 2.48 17.14 12.75
N VAL A 28 2.90 15.87 12.79
CA VAL A 28 4.29 15.46 12.50
C VAL A 28 4.57 15.34 11.00
N LEU A 29 3.61 14.89 10.19
CA LEU A 29 3.87 14.47 8.80
C LEU A 29 3.37 15.44 7.72
N SER A 30 2.68 16.51 8.10
CA SER A 30 2.13 17.46 7.13
C SER A 30 3.22 18.37 6.54
N PRO A 31 3.50 18.31 5.23
CA PRO A 31 4.60 19.07 4.62
C PRO A 31 4.36 20.59 4.54
N HIS A 32 3.10 21.03 4.63
CA HIS A 32 2.70 22.45 4.56
C HIS A 32 2.36 23.05 5.93
N PHE A 33 2.63 22.32 7.01
CA PHE A 33 2.26 22.74 8.36
C PHE A 33 3.36 22.34 9.36
N ASP A 34 4.02 23.33 9.94
CA ASP A 34 4.98 23.12 11.03
C ASP A 34 4.25 22.85 12.36
N GLY A 35 3.65 21.65 12.42
CA GLY A 35 2.86 21.19 13.55
C GLY A 35 3.70 20.51 14.65
N PHE A 36 5.00 20.34 14.46
CA PHE A 36 5.81 19.52 15.36
C PHE A 36 5.93 20.11 16.78
N PRO A 37 6.14 21.42 16.98
CA PRO A 37 6.12 22.02 18.32
C PRO A 37 4.78 21.78 19.03
N TYR A 38 3.68 21.86 18.29
CA TYR A 38 2.35 21.59 18.82
C TYR A 38 2.15 20.11 19.17
N ALA A 39 2.68 19.20 18.35
CA ALA A 39 2.66 17.76 18.63
C ALA A 39 3.37 17.44 19.95
N ILE A 40 4.50 18.10 20.24
CA ILE A 40 5.22 17.96 21.51
C ILE A 40 4.35 18.41 22.68
N SER A 41 3.69 19.58 22.55
CA SER A 41 2.79 20.07 23.60
C SER A 41 1.63 19.12 23.86
N VAL A 42 1.00 18.58 22.81
CA VAL A 42 -0.09 17.60 22.95
C VAL A 42 0.43 16.32 23.57
N PHE A 43 1.57 15.79 23.11
CA PHE A 43 2.17 14.56 23.64
C PHE A 43 2.45 14.66 25.14
N ALA A 44 2.94 15.81 25.62
CA ALA A 44 3.19 16.05 27.04
C ALA A 44 1.93 15.99 27.94
N THR A 45 0.73 16.12 27.35
CA THR A 45 -0.54 16.02 28.10
C THR A 45 -1.10 14.60 28.19
N ILE A 46 -0.50 13.62 27.49
CA ILE A 46 -1.00 12.25 27.42
C ILE A 46 -0.47 11.45 28.62
N GLN A 47 -1.35 10.99 29.50
CA GLN A 47 -0.96 10.22 30.69
C GLN A 47 -0.39 8.84 30.35
N GLU A 48 -0.99 8.12 29.40
CA GLU A 48 -0.58 6.77 29.01
C GLU A 48 -0.49 6.62 27.49
N PRO A 49 0.57 7.17 26.85
CA PRO A 49 0.73 7.08 25.40
C PRO A 49 1.01 5.63 24.99
N ASN A 50 0.27 5.14 23.98
CA ASN A 50 0.52 3.81 23.42
C ASN A 50 1.77 3.78 22.52
N GLN A 51 2.21 2.57 22.15
CA GLN A 51 3.39 2.34 21.30
C GLN A 51 3.38 3.14 19.99
N LEU A 52 2.21 3.33 19.38
CA LEU A 52 2.06 4.06 18.12
C LEU A 52 2.39 5.55 18.32
N ILE A 53 1.94 6.16 19.42
CA ILE A 53 2.21 7.56 19.74
C ILE A 53 3.70 7.77 19.98
N TRP A 54 4.35 6.90 20.77
CA TRP A 54 5.81 6.94 20.96
C TRP A 54 6.56 6.88 19.65
N ASN A 55 6.25 5.90 18.79
CA ASN A 55 6.88 5.77 17.47
C ASN A 55 6.61 6.98 16.56
N THR A 56 5.44 7.61 16.68
CA THR A 56 5.09 8.82 15.92
C THR A 56 5.93 10.01 16.36
N MET A 57 6.13 10.20 17.67
CA MET A 57 6.96 11.28 18.19
C MET A 57 8.45 11.06 17.87
N LEU A 58 8.95 9.83 17.98
CA LEU A 58 10.31 9.47 17.57
C LEU A 58 10.56 9.77 16.09
N ARG A 59 9.59 9.43 15.22
CA ARG A 59 9.62 9.78 13.80
C ARG A 59 9.65 11.30 13.60
N GLY A 60 8.86 12.05 14.36
CA GLY A 60 8.85 13.51 14.29
C GLY A 60 10.20 14.11 14.61
N TYR A 61 10.83 13.70 15.73
CA TYR A 61 12.18 14.15 16.06
C TYR A 61 13.20 13.79 14.97
N ALA A 62 13.18 12.56 14.45
CA ALA A 62 14.08 12.12 13.38
C ALA A 62 13.92 12.90 12.05
N LEU A 63 12.75 13.49 11.82
CA LEU A 63 12.48 14.34 10.65
C LEU A 63 12.70 15.84 10.93
N SER A 64 12.70 16.24 12.20
CA SER A 64 12.90 17.63 12.63
C SER A 64 14.36 18.11 12.47
N SER A 65 14.59 19.39 12.80
CA SER A 65 15.91 19.99 12.89
C SER A 65 16.74 19.50 14.08
N ASP A 66 16.12 18.84 15.07
CA ASP A 66 16.81 18.24 16.23
C ASP A 66 16.61 16.70 16.29
N PRO A 67 17.32 15.94 15.43
CA PRO A 67 17.22 14.48 15.42
C PRO A 67 17.73 13.81 16.70
N VAL A 68 18.63 14.45 17.46
CA VAL A 68 19.21 13.89 18.70
C VAL A 68 18.14 13.70 19.77
N SER A 69 17.14 14.59 19.82
CA SER A 69 16.04 14.47 20.77
C SER A 69 15.19 13.20 20.60
N ALA A 70 15.25 12.52 19.44
CA ALA A 70 14.67 11.18 19.30
C ALA A 70 15.34 10.16 20.24
N LEU A 71 16.65 10.24 20.43
CA LEU A 71 17.40 9.35 21.32
C LEU A 71 17.06 9.63 22.79
N LYS A 72 16.91 10.90 23.16
CA LYS A 72 16.45 11.30 24.50
C LYS A 72 15.06 10.76 24.79
N LEU A 73 14.13 10.93 23.84
CA LEU A 73 12.77 10.41 23.98
C LEU A 73 12.76 8.88 24.08
N TYR A 74 13.63 8.21 23.35
CA TYR A 74 13.79 6.76 23.43
C TYR A 74 14.29 6.29 24.79
N VAL A 75 15.26 6.99 25.40
CA VAL A 75 15.71 6.70 26.77
C VAL A 75 14.56 6.83 27.77
N VAL A 76 13.69 7.84 27.61
CA VAL A 76 12.48 7.98 28.44
C VAL A 76 11.52 6.81 28.20
N MET A 77 11.28 6.41 26.95
CA MET A 77 10.40 5.28 26.64
C MET A 77 10.85 4.00 27.34
N ILE A 78 12.15 3.66 27.27
CA ILE A 78 12.68 2.44 27.91
C ILE A 78 12.75 2.54 29.44
N SER A 79 12.98 3.73 30.01
CA SER A 79 13.00 3.92 31.47
C SER A 79 11.62 3.75 32.10
N LEU A 80 10.55 3.99 31.33
CA LEU A 80 9.16 3.68 31.68
C LEU A 80 8.82 2.19 31.51
N GLY A 81 9.76 1.34 31.13
CA GLY A 81 9.56 -0.10 30.94
C GLY A 81 8.86 -0.49 29.64
N LEU A 82 8.72 0.44 28.68
CA LEU A 82 8.10 0.16 27.38
C LEU A 82 9.11 -0.53 26.45
N LEU A 83 8.67 -1.62 25.81
CA LEU A 83 9.51 -2.38 24.89
C LEU A 83 9.47 -1.76 23.48
N PRO A 84 10.63 -1.47 22.86
CA PRO A 84 10.67 -1.06 21.47
C PRO A 84 10.31 -2.19 20.51
N ASN A 85 9.85 -1.80 19.32
CA ASN A 85 9.52 -2.73 18.24
C ASN A 85 10.28 -2.41 16.96
N SER A 86 10.09 -3.22 15.90
CA SER A 86 10.76 -3.01 14.62
C SER A 86 10.46 -1.67 13.96
N TYR A 87 9.38 -0.98 14.36
CA TYR A 87 9.07 0.39 13.89
C TYR A 87 9.75 1.49 14.71
N THR A 88 10.31 1.17 15.89
CA THR A 88 11.02 2.13 16.74
C THR A 88 12.42 2.41 16.19
N PHE A 89 13.20 1.36 15.91
CA PHE A 89 14.62 1.45 15.55
C PHE A 89 14.94 2.24 14.28
N PRO A 90 14.17 2.14 13.17
CA PRO A 90 14.47 2.89 11.94
C PRO A 90 14.58 4.40 12.16
N PHE A 91 13.74 4.98 13.02
CA PHE A 91 13.79 6.42 13.30
C PHE A 91 14.99 6.80 14.18
N LEU A 92 15.35 5.96 15.15
CA LEU A 92 16.54 6.18 15.98
C LEU A 92 17.82 6.10 15.14
N LEU A 93 17.93 5.09 14.30
CA LEU A 93 19.06 4.89 13.41
C LEU A 93 19.17 6.03 12.39
N LYS A 94 18.04 6.51 11.86
CA LYS A 94 18.00 7.70 11.00
C LYS A 94 18.44 8.97 11.74
N SER A 95 18.05 9.14 13.01
CA SER A 95 18.55 10.22 13.85
C SER A 95 20.06 10.13 14.04
N CYS A 96 20.59 8.95 14.37
CA CYS A 96 22.03 8.72 14.52
C CYS A 96 22.80 9.03 13.22
N ALA A 97 22.25 8.65 12.07
CA ALA A 97 22.83 8.93 10.76
C ALA A 97 22.90 10.44 10.47
N LYS A 98 21.80 11.17 10.72
CA LYS A 98 21.72 12.63 10.49
C LYS A 98 22.60 13.43 11.45
N SER A 99 22.62 13.03 12.73
CA SER A 99 23.35 13.75 13.78
C SER A 99 24.82 13.39 13.88
N LYS A 100 25.31 12.46 13.05
CA LYS A 100 26.66 11.88 13.16
C LYS A 100 26.94 11.25 14.54
N ALA A 101 25.88 10.78 15.20
CA ALA A 101 25.90 10.19 16.54
C ALA A 101 26.21 8.69 16.45
N PHE A 102 27.48 8.38 16.14
CA PHE A 102 27.94 7.03 15.85
C PHE A 102 27.90 6.09 17.06
N GLU A 103 28.37 6.56 18.22
CA GLU A 103 28.44 5.76 19.45
C GLU A 103 27.04 5.33 19.89
N GLU A 104 26.09 6.27 19.86
CA GLU A 104 24.68 6.00 20.13
C GLU A 104 24.10 5.04 19.09
N GLY A 105 24.45 5.20 17.82
CA GLY A 105 24.08 4.25 16.76
C GLY A 105 24.53 2.82 17.04
N GLN A 106 25.74 2.63 17.57
CA GLN A 106 26.23 1.32 17.99
C GLN A 106 25.47 0.77 19.21
N GLN A 107 25.15 1.61 20.19
CA GLN A 107 24.34 1.21 21.35
C GLN A 107 22.94 0.76 20.90
N ILE A 108 22.32 1.50 19.98
CA ILE A 108 21.02 1.13 19.38
C ILE A 108 21.13 -0.19 18.63
N HIS A 109 22.18 -0.40 17.83
CA HIS A 109 22.42 -1.68 17.15
C HIS A 109 22.59 -2.85 18.14
N GLY A 110 23.32 -2.65 19.24
CA GLY A 110 23.42 -3.64 20.31
C GLY A 110 22.05 -4.01 20.91
N HIS A 111 21.15 -3.03 21.02
CA HIS A 111 19.79 -3.27 21.49
C HIS A 111 18.91 -4.00 20.46
N VAL A 112 19.06 -3.68 19.18
CA VAL A 112 18.43 -4.44 18.07
C VAL A 112 18.80 -5.91 18.14
N LEU A 113 20.09 -6.22 18.33
CA LEU A 113 20.58 -7.59 18.45
C LEU A 113 20.01 -8.29 19.69
N LYS A 114 20.09 -7.63 20.86
CA LYS A 114 19.59 -8.18 22.13
C LYS A 114 18.10 -8.52 22.10
N LEU A 115 17.31 -7.75 21.35
CA LEU A 115 15.86 -7.93 21.23
C LEU A 115 15.44 -8.77 20.01
N GLY A 116 16.40 -9.24 19.20
CA GLY A 116 16.12 -10.13 18.07
C GLY A 116 15.48 -9.46 16.85
N TYR A 117 15.67 -8.14 16.67
CA TYR A 117 15.13 -7.40 15.52
C TYR A 117 16.10 -7.31 14.32
N GLU A 118 17.26 -7.96 14.39
CA GLU A 118 18.26 -7.97 13.30
C GLU A 118 17.72 -8.53 11.97
N PRO A 119 16.88 -9.58 11.94
CA PRO A 119 16.31 -10.10 10.69
C PRO A 119 15.21 -9.22 10.09
N ASP A 120 14.73 -8.18 10.79
CA ASP A 120 13.70 -7.29 10.26
C ASP A 120 14.29 -6.40 9.17
N LEU A 121 13.76 -6.54 7.95
CA LEU A 121 14.29 -5.86 6.76
C LEU A 121 14.37 -4.33 6.92
N TYR A 122 13.40 -3.70 7.58
CA TYR A 122 13.39 -2.24 7.75
C TYR A 122 14.44 -1.78 8.76
N VAL A 123 14.62 -2.53 9.85
CA VAL A 123 15.69 -2.27 10.82
C VAL A 123 17.05 -2.50 10.16
N HIS A 124 17.19 -3.59 9.41
CA HIS A 124 18.40 -3.96 8.70
C HIS A 124 18.86 -2.88 7.71
N THR A 125 17.99 -2.43 6.81
CA THR A 125 18.31 -1.35 5.86
C THR A 125 18.67 -0.05 6.59
N SER A 126 18.00 0.24 7.71
CA SER A 126 18.30 1.43 8.53
C SER A 126 19.66 1.35 9.20
N LEU A 127 20.12 0.16 9.61
CA LEU A 127 21.45 -0.07 10.15
C LEU A 127 22.54 0.18 9.10
N ILE A 128 22.37 -0.36 7.89
CA ILE A 128 23.28 -0.11 6.75
C ILE A 128 23.40 1.39 6.51
N SER A 129 22.26 2.09 6.38
CA SER A 129 22.23 3.53 6.16
C SER A 129 22.90 4.31 7.29
N MET A 130 22.74 3.89 8.55
CA MET A 130 23.34 4.55 9.71
C MET A 130 24.86 4.41 9.69
N TYR A 131 25.40 3.20 9.48
CA TYR A 131 26.85 3.00 9.39
C TYR A 131 27.44 3.71 8.18
N ALA A 132 26.80 3.62 7.02
CA ALA A 132 27.27 4.24 5.79
C ALA A 132 27.33 5.77 5.90
N GLN A 133 26.26 6.42 6.37
CA GLN A 133 26.25 7.88 6.55
C GLN A 133 27.19 8.36 7.65
N ASN A 134 27.59 7.51 8.59
CA ASN A 134 28.60 7.81 9.60
C ASN A 134 30.03 7.45 9.13
N GLY A 135 30.24 7.17 7.85
CA GLY A 135 31.55 6.90 7.26
C GLY A 135 32.13 5.52 7.60
N ARG A 136 31.34 4.64 8.22
CA ARG A 136 31.77 3.28 8.61
C ARG A 136 31.32 2.25 7.57
N LEU A 137 31.79 2.41 6.34
CA LEU A 137 31.37 1.60 5.20
C LEU A 137 31.67 0.11 5.37
N GLU A 138 32.79 -0.25 5.98
CA GLU A 138 33.10 -1.66 6.27
C GLU A 138 32.06 -2.29 7.20
N ASP A 139 31.61 -1.55 8.22
CA ASP A 139 30.59 -2.06 9.14
C ASP A 139 29.21 -2.08 8.49
N ALA A 140 28.90 -1.10 7.63
CA ALA A 140 27.70 -1.13 6.80
C ALA A 140 27.67 -2.38 5.90
N HIS A 141 28.79 -2.73 5.27
CA HIS A 141 28.93 -3.91 4.44
C HIS A 141 28.82 -5.20 5.26
N LYS A 142 29.44 -5.27 6.44
CA LYS A 142 29.27 -6.42 7.36
C LYS A 142 27.82 -6.63 7.78
N VAL A 143 27.08 -5.54 8.02
CA VAL A 143 25.65 -5.63 8.30
C VAL A 143 24.93 -6.19 7.07
N PHE A 144 25.12 -5.59 5.90
CA PHE A 144 24.56 -6.08 4.65
C PHE A 144 24.84 -7.57 4.40
N ASP A 145 26.05 -8.02 4.73
CA ASP A 145 26.46 -9.39 4.49
C ASP A 145 25.73 -10.43 5.34
N ARG A 146 25.28 -10.02 6.54
CA ARG A 146 24.59 -10.88 7.49
C ARG A 146 23.14 -11.15 7.11
N SER A 147 22.53 -10.34 6.25
CA SER A 147 21.17 -10.60 5.78
C SER A 147 21.12 -11.71 4.75
N SER A 148 20.21 -12.66 4.97
CA SER A 148 19.79 -13.67 3.99
C SER A 148 18.86 -13.10 2.92
N HIS A 149 18.33 -11.89 3.12
CA HIS A 149 17.36 -11.23 2.25
C HIS A 149 17.85 -9.81 1.92
N ARG A 150 18.68 -9.70 0.89
CA ARG A 150 19.19 -8.43 0.36
C ARG A 150 18.25 -7.94 -0.74
N ASP A 151 17.58 -6.81 -0.51
CA ASP A 151 16.68 -6.19 -1.48
C ASP A 151 17.32 -4.95 -2.13
N VAL A 152 16.71 -4.44 -3.20
CA VAL A 152 17.21 -3.26 -3.94
C VAL A 152 17.46 -2.06 -3.00
N VAL A 153 16.67 -1.93 -1.92
CA VAL A 153 16.82 -0.83 -0.95
C VAL A 153 18.11 -0.98 -0.14
N SER A 154 18.44 -2.18 0.32
CA SER A 154 19.70 -2.46 1.02
C SER A 154 20.94 -2.23 0.14
N TYR A 155 20.90 -2.62 -1.13
CA TYR A 155 21.94 -2.31 -2.11
C TYR A 155 22.07 -0.80 -2.33
N THR A 156 20.94 -0.10 -2.55
CA THR A 156 20.90 1.35 -2.75
C THR A 156 21.53 2.09 -1.57
N ALA A 157 21.29 1.67 -0.33
CA ALA A 157 21.90 2.28 0.85
C ALA A 157 23.43 2.20 0.84
N LEU A 158 24.02 1.08 0.41
CA LEU A 158 25.47 0.94 0.24
C LEU A 158 25.99 1.74 -0.96
N ILE A 159 25.28 1.74 -2.10
CA ILE A 159 25.63 2.53 -3.28
C ILE A 159 25.77 4.00 -2.91
N THR A 160 24.74 4.58 -2.26
CA THR A 160 24.79 5.97 -1.78
C THR A 160 25.92 6.18 -0.77
N GLY A 161 26.15 5.24 0.14
CA GLY A 161 27.26 5.29 1.09
C GLY A 161 28.64 5.35 0.43
N TYR A 162 28.91 4.43 -0.48
CA TYR A 162 30.16 4.36 -1.23
C TYR A 162 30.36 5.59 -2.12
N ALA A 163 29.32 6.00 -2.85
CA ALA A 163 29.34 7.18 -3.72
C ALA A 163 29.64 8.46 -2.93
N SER A 164 28.93 8.71 -1.82
CA SER A 164 29.14 9.90 -0.97
C SER A 164 30.51 9.94 -0.29
N SER A 165 31.18 8.79 -0.17
CA SER A 165 32.56 8.68 0.33
C SER A 165 33.62 8.74 -0.77
N GLY A 166 33.21 8.97 -2.02
CA GLY A 166 34.09 9.04 -3.19
C GLY A 166 34.55 7.68 -3.73
N ASN A 167 34.12 6.56 -3.12
CA ASN A 167 34.44 5.21 -3.61
C ASN A 167 33.43 4.77 -4.67
N ILE A 168 33.47 5.43 -5.83
CA ILE A 168 32.53 5.17 -6.92
C ILE A 168 32.66 3.74 -7.48
N ARG A 169 33.83 3.12 -7.38
CA ARG A 169 34.06 1.74 -7.86
C ARG A 169 33.25 0.74 -7.05
N SER A 170 33.32 0.79 -5.72
CA SER A 170 32.50 -0.11 -4.89
C SER A 170 31.00 0.20 -5.00
N ALA A 171 30.64 1.47 -5.24
CA ALA A 171 29.24 1.79 -5.56
C ALA A 171 28.78 1.10 -6.86
N GLN A 172 29.62 1.10 -7.91
CA GLN A 172 29.34 0.42 -9.18
C GLN A 172 29.25 -1.10 -8.98
N GLU A 173 30.17 -1.71 -8.23
CA GLU A 173 30.14 -3.15 -7.91
C GLU A 173 28.80 -3.53 -7.25
N MET A 174 28.36 -2.76 -6.24
CA MET A 174 27.07 -2.98 -5.59
C MET A 174 25.89 -2.77 -6.55
N PHE A 175 25.97 -1.79 -7.44
CA PHE A 175 24.94 -1.51 -8.44
C PHE A 175 24.81 -2.66 -9.46
N ASP A 176 25.92 -3.19 -9.93
CA ASP A 176 25.97 -4.27 -10.92
C ASP A 176 25.37 -5.56 -10.38
N GLU A 177 25.56 -5.85 -9.08
CA GLU A 177 24.96 -7.01 -8.40
C GLU A 177 23.43 -6.97 -8.32
N ILE A 178 22.78 -5.81 -8.50
CA ILE A 178 21.31 -5.70 -8.44
C ILE A 178 20.68 -6.42 -9.64
N PRO A 179 19.90 -7.50 -9.45
CA PRO A 179 19.31 -8.27 -10.55
C PRO A 179 18.25 -7.48 -11.33
N VAL A 180 17.45 -6.66 -10.63
CA VAL A 180 16.43 -5.80 -11.22
C VAL A 180 16.55 -4.42 -10.59
N LYS A 181 17.12 -3.48 -11.34
CA LYS A 181 17.36 -2.09 -10.93
C LYS A 181 16.07 -1.27 -11.06
N ASP A 182 15.70 -0.54 -10.02
CA ASP A 182 14.61 0.43 -10.06
C ASP A 182 15.12 1.87 -10.19
N VAL A 183 14.20 2.83 -10.38
CA VAL A 183 14.53 4.26 -10.54
C VAL A 183 15.40 4.79 -9.40
N VAL A 184 15.23 4.30 -8.17
CA VAL A 184 15.98 4.76 -7.00
C VAL A 184 17.43 4.26 -7.06
N SER A 185 17.65 2.99 -7.40
CA SER A 185 19.01 2.45 -7.58
C SER A 185 19.77 3.11 -8.74
N TRP A 186 19.08 3.40 -9.87
CA TRP A 186 19.65 4.15 -10.98
C TRP A 186 20.02 5.57 -10.55
N ASN A 187 19.10 6.27 -9.87
CA ASN A 187 19.36 7.61 -9.37
C ASN A 187 20.54 7.65 -8.41
N ALA A 188 20.64 6.69 -7.48
CA ALA A 188 21.76 6.62 -6.55
C ALA A 188 23.11 6.53 -7.27
N MET A 189 23.22 5.73 -8.34
CA MET A 189 24.46 5.60 -9.10
C MET A 189 24.73 6.82 -10.00
N ILE A 190 23.72 7.32 -10.70
CA ILE A 190 23.83 8.51 -11.57
C ILE A 190 24.22 9.74 -10.75
N SER A 191 23.57 9.96 -9.60
CA SER A 191 23.94 11.02 -8.66
C SER A 191 25.35 10.82 -8.11
N GLY A 192 25.72 9.59 -7.78
CA GLY A 192 27.08 9.27 -7.33
C GLY A 192 28.15 9.72 -8.33
N TYR A 193 28.01 9.36 -9.60
CA TYR A 193 28.95 9.80 -10.65
C TYR A 193 28.92 11.32 -10.87
N ALA A 194 27.75 11.95 -10.78
CA ALA A 194 27.64 13.41 -10.91
C ALA A 194 28.33 14.14 -9.74
N GLU A 195 28.18 13.66 -8.51
CA GLU A 195 28.79 14.22 -7.30
C GLU A 195 30.32 14.05 -7.28
N THR A 196 30.84 12.96 -7.85
CA THR A 196 32.29 12.75 -8.01
C THR A 196 32.89 13.46 -9.23
N GLY A 197 32.09 14.24 -9.98
CA GLY A 197 32.52 15.00 -11.16
C GLY A 197 32.70 14.16 -12.43
N SER A 198 32.32 12.88 -12.40
CA SER A 198 32.36 11.94 -13.52
C SER A 198 31.09 12.06 -14.37
N TYR A 199 30.88 13.26 -14.92
CA TYR A 199 29.62 13.63 -15.57
C TYR A 199 29.33 12.82 -16.83
N LYS A 200 30.35 12.35 -17.55
CA LYS A 200 30.13 11.56 -18.78
C LYS A 200 29.55 10.20 -18.45
N GLU A 201 30.08 9.57 -17.43
CA GLU A 201 29.66 8.27 -16.89
C GLU A 201 28.23 8.36 -16.34
N ALA A 202 27.89 9.46 -15.64
CA ALA A 202 26.52 9.74 -15.20
C ALA A 202 25.53 9.81 -16.39
N LEU A 203 25.93 10.45 -17.50
CA LEU A 203 25.12 10.56 -18.71
C LEU A 203 25.03 9.24 -19.48
N GLU A 204 26.08 8.41 -19.44
CA GLU A 204 26.08 7.07 -20.02
C GLU A 204 25.13 6.14 -19.27
N LEU A 205 25.18 6.14 -17.93
CA LEU A 205 24.21 5.41 -17.10
C LEU A 205 22.78 5.88 -17.32
N PHE A 206 22.55 7.17 -17.48
CA PHE A 206 21.22 7.68 -17.84
C PHE A 206 20.72 7.11 -19.18
N LYS A 207 21.59 7.04 -20.19
CA LYS A 207 21.24 6.42 -21.48
C LYS A 207 20.94 4.93 -21.33
N GLU A 208 21.66 4.24 -20.46
CA GLU A 208 21.41 2.82 -20.15
C GLU A 208 20.08 2.61 -19.41
N MET A 209 19.77 3.45 -18.43
CA MET A 209 18.48 3.50 -17.74
C MET A 209 17.32 3.64 -18.75
N MET A 210 17.48 4.55 -19.73
CA MET A 210 16.49 4.74 -20.79
C MET A 210 16.34 3.51 -21.70
N LYS A 211 17.44 2.82 -22.04
CA LYS A 211 17.42 1.59 -22.84
C LYS A 211 16.74 0.42 -22.12
N THR A 212 16.78 0.41 -20.79
CA THR A 212 16.15 -0.62 -19.95
C THR A 212 14.67 -0.33 -19.63
N ASN A 213 14.07 0.69 -20.28
CA ASN A 213 12.69 1.12 -20.07
C ASN A 213 12.36 1.52 -18.61
N VAL A 214 13.36 1.94 -17.83
CA VAL A 214 13.13 2.54 -16.51
C VAL A 214 12.88 4.04 -16.71
N ARG A 215 11.67 4.50 -16.38
CA ARG A 215 11.27 5.90 -16.56
C ARG A 215 12.02 6.81 -15.57
N PRO A 216 12.74 7.84 -16.04
CA PRO A 216 13.35 8.86 -15.19
C PRO A 216 12.31 9.62 -14.38
N ASP A 217 12.65 9.98 -13.14
CA ASP A 217 11.86 10.88 -12.31
C ASP A 217 12.45 12.30 -12.28
N GLU A 218 11.79 13.21 -11.55
CA GLU A 218 12.25 14.59 -11.39
C GLU A 218 13.70 14.67 -10.89
N GLY A 219 14.05 13.82 -9.92
CA GLY A 219 15.40 13.75 -9.37
C GLY A 219 16.44 13.35 -10.41
N THR A 220 16.14 12.33 -11.22
CA THR A 220 16.99 11.91 -12.35
C THR A 220 17.25 13.09 -13.28
N MET A 221 16.19 13.81 -13.66
CA MET A 221 16.28 14.89 -14.64
C MET A 221 17.13 16.05 -14.13
N VAL A 222 16.99 16.43 -12.85
CA VAL A 222 17.80 17.48 -12.22
C VAL A 222 19.29 17.10 -12.23
N THR A 223 19.63 15.89 -11.80
CA THR A 223 21.02 15.41 -11.78
C THR A 223 21.63 15.36 -13.19
N VAL A 224 20.88 14.85 -14.15
CA VAL A 224 21.34 14.69 -15.54
C VAL A 224 21.48 16.04 -16.24
N LEU A 225 20.58 17.01 -16.00
CA LEU A 225 20.72 18.37 -16.52
C LEU A 225 21.98 19.06 -15.96
N SER A 226 22.25 18.88 -14.67
CA SER A 226 23.49 19.36 -14.05
C SER A 226 24.73 18.73 -14.72
N ALA A 227 24.71 17.40 -14.91
CA ALA A 227 25.79 16.69 -15.61
C ALA A 227 25.97 17.16 -17.07
N CYS A 228 24.89 17.44 -17.80
CA CYS A 228 24.94 18.01 -19.15
C CYS A 228 25.59 19.40 -19.18
N ALA A 229 25.22 20.27 -18.23
CA ALA A 229 25.80 21.61 -18.11
C ALA A 229 27.30 21.55 -17.84
N GLN A 230 27.72 20.67 -16.92
CA GLN A 230 29.13 20.53 -16.52
C GLN A 230 29.98 19.81 -17.57
N SER A 231 29.40 18.86 -18.31
CA SER A 231 30.09 18.13 -19.40
C SER A 231 30.13 18.89 -20.74
N ARG A 232 29.52 20.08 -20.83
CA ARG A 232 29.31 20.87 -22.06
C ARG A 232 28.63 20.07 -23.18
N SER A 233 27.83 19.07 -22.84
CA SER A 233 27.10 18.23 -23.80
C SER A 233 25.79 18.89 -24.23
N VAL A 234 25.91 19.97 -25.02
CA VAL A 234 24.77 20.84 -25.43
C VAL A 234 23.69 20.06 -26.17
N GLU A 235 24.06 19.11 -27.03
CA GLU A 235 23.11 18.33 -27.84
C GLU A 235 22.24 17.42 -26.97
N LEU A 236 22.85 16.72 -26.00
CA LEU A 236 22.11 15.86 -25.06
C LEU A 236 21.29 16.69 -24.07
N GLY A 237 21.83 17.83 -23.61
CA GLY A 237 21.09 18.80 -22.79
C GLY A 237 19.84 19.33 -23.49
N ARG A 238 19.93 19.61 -24.81
CA ARG A 238 18.79 20.05 -25.62
C ARG A 238 17.73 18.97 -25.78
N GLN A 239 18.13 17.72 -26.02
CA GLN A 239 17.20 16.58 -26.11
C GLN A 239 16.46 16.34 -24.79
N ILE A 240 17.16 16.44 -23.66
CA ILE A 240 16.59 16.22 -22.32
C ILE A 240 15.69 17.37 -21.90
N ALA A 241 16.07 18.62 -22.18
CA ALA A 241 15.21 19.79 -21.97
C ALA A 241 13.94 19.70 -22.82
N LEU A 242 14.03 19.18 -24.05
CA LEU A 242 12.87 18.92 -24.91
C LEU A 242 11.96 17.84 -24.31
N ILE A 243 12.51 16.73 -23.81
CA ILE A 243 11.74 15.67 -23.12
C ILE A 243 11.07 16.21 -21.86
N ALA A 244 11.77 17.01 -21.05
CA ALA A 244 11.20 17.67 -19.87
C ALA A 244 10.06 18.62 -20.25
N CYS A 245 10.23 19.43 -21.30
CA CYS A 245 9.17 20.31 -21.81
C CYS A 245 7.99 19.53 -22.38
N VAL A 246 8.21 18.42 -23.10
CA VAL A 246 7.14 17.57 -23.64
C VAL A 246 6.38 16.88 -22.51
N LEU A 247 7.06 16.40 -21.46
CA LEU A 247 6.40 15.85 -20.27
C LEU A 247 5.58 16.93 -19.54
N PHE A 248 6.09 18.15 -19.44
CA PHE A 248 5.37 19.30 -18.85
C PHE A 248 4.16 19.72 -19.69
N LEU A 249 4.29 19.68 -21.03
CA LEU A 249 3.20 19.95 -21.97
C LEU A 249 2.16 18.83 -22.01
N ILE A 250 2.55 17.57 -21.83
CA ILE A 250 1.62 16.44 -21.71
C ILE A 250 0.79 16.56 -20.43
N VAL A 251 1.38 16.99 -19.31
CA VAL A 251 0.66 17.29 -18.07
C VAL A 251 -0.36 18.42 -18.25
N ILE A 252 -0.05 19.42 -19.08
CA ILE A 252 -0.99 20.51 -19.44
C ILE A 252 -2.07 20.01 -20.42
N SER A 253 -1.71 19.16 -21.39
CA SER A 253 -2.60 18.65 -22.44
C SER A 253 -3.62 17.63 -21.92
N ILE A 254 -3.34 16.94 -20.81
CA ILE A 254 -4.28 16.02 -20.14
C ILE A 254 -5.50 16.77 -19.55
N THR A 255 -5.49 18.11 -19.49
CA THR A 255 -6.67 18.90 -19.08
C THR A 255 -7.63 19.26 -20.22
N PHE A 256 -7.28 19.03 -21.49
CA PHE A 256 -8.16 19.37 -22.62
C PHE A 256 -7.96 18.41 -23.79
N VAL A 257 -8.91 17.49 -23.98
CA VAL A 257 -9.57 17.11 -25.25
C VAL A 257 -10.04 15.65 -25.21
N SER A 258 -11.32 15.52 -25.52
CA SER A 258 -12.17 14.35 -25.53
C SER A 258 -11.86 13.35 -26.65
N SER A 259 -12.16 12.10 -26.29
CA SER A 259 -12.40 10.87 -27.05
C SER A 259 -12.74 10.94 -28.55
N SER A 260 -12.27 9.91 -29.27
CA SER A 260 -12.92 9.37 -30.47
C SER A 260 -13.06 7.83 -30.35
N PRO A 261 -14.09 7.21 -30.94
CA PRO A 261 -14.56 5.88 -30.53
C PRO A 261 -13.96 4.75 -31.36
N GLY A 262 -13.64 3.64 -30.68
CA GLY A 262 -13.33 2.34 -31.30
C GLY A 262 -14.34 1.30 -30.81
N ASN A 263 -15.07 0.70 -31.75
CA ASN A 263 -16.15 -0.25 -31.52
C ASN A 263 -15.69 -1.55 -30.84
N GLY A 264 -16.33 -1.85 -29.73
CA GLY A 264 -16.43 -3.15 -29.06
C GLY A 264 -17.39 -2.95 -27.90
N GLU A 265 -18.33 -3.87 -27.67
CA GLU A 265 -19.31 -3.79 -26.59
C GLU A 265 -18.59 -3.68 -25.23
N VAL A 266 -18.47 -2.45 -24.73
CA VAL A 266 -17.87 -2.10 -23.44
C VAL A 266 -18.92 -1.30 -22.70
N GLU A 267 -19.35 -1.82 -21.54
CA GLU A 267 -20.16 -1.05 -20.58
C GLU A 267 -19.46 0.29 -20.34
N ASP A 268 -20.13 1.42 -20.55
CA ASP A 268 -19.49 2.74 -20.45
C ASP A 268 -19.03 2.99 -18.99
N GLU A 269 -17.73 2.81 -18.75
CA GLU A 269 -17.09 2.84 -17.42
C GLU A 269 -16.93 4.27 -16.84
N THR A 270 -17.65 5.27 -17.38
CA THR A 270 -17.69 6.66 -16.85
C THR A 270 -19.00 7.02 -16.15
N GLU A 271 -19.89 6.06 -15.95
CA GLU A 271 -21.29 6.31 -15.60
C GLU A 271 -21.56 6.50 -14.09
N PHE A 272 -20.72 5.97 -13.20
CA PHE A 272 -20.82 6.18 -11.75
C PHE A 272 -19.46 6.48 -11.11
N ASN A 273 -19.47 7.07 -9.91
CA ASN A 273 -18.26 7.28 -9.11
C ASN A 273 -18.55 7.06 -7.61
N TYR A 274 -17.52 7.22 -6.78
CA TYR A 274 -17.60 7.10 -5.33
C TYR A 274 -17.61 8.46 -4.60
N GLU A 275 -17.76 9.57 -5.32
CA GLU A 275 -17.75 10.91 -4.75
C GLU A 275 -18.99 11.13 -3.88
N LYS A 276 -18.78 11.38 -2.59
CA LYS A 276 -19.87 11.55 -1.63
C LYS A 276 -20.69 12.79 -1.95
N GLY A 277 -21.99 12.60 -2.16
CA GLY A 277 -22.91 13.71 -2.49
C GLY A 277 -22.81 14.23 -3.93
N GLY A 278 -21.92 13.66 -4.75
CA GLY A 278 -21.83 13.95 -6.17
C GLY A 278 -23.06 13.45 -6.94
N GLY A 279 -23.31 14.01 -8.13
CA GLY A 279 -24.44 13.60 -8.99
C GLY A 279 -24.39 12.12 -9.41
N LYS A 280 -23.19 11.54 -9.47
CA LYS A 280 -22.89 10.15 -9.83
C LYS A 280 -22.44 9.28 -8.64
N GLY A 281 -22.56 9.81 -7.41
CA GLY A 281 -22.09 9.16 -6.19
C GLY A 281 -22.99 8.01 -5.69
N PRO A 282 -22.52 7.22 -4.71
CA PRO A 282 -23.20 6.02 -4.23
C PRO A 282 -24.63 6.24 -3.73
N GLU A 283 -24.93 7.42 -3.18
CA GLU A 283 -26.28 7.75 -2.71
C GLU A 283 -27.29 7.92 -3.86
N ARG A 284 -26.81 8.13 -5.09
CA ARG A 284 -27.62 8.41 -6.28
C ARG A 284 -27.55 7.34 -7.35
N TRP A 285 -26.74 6.29 -7.20
CA TRP A 285 -26.61 5.22 -8.21
C TRP A 285 -27.96 4.69 -8.71
N GLY A 286 -28.92 4.47 -7.81
CA GLY A 286 -30.26 3.99 -8.19
C GLY A 286 -31.14 4.98 -8.95
N THR A 287 -30.69 6.22 -9.12
CA THR A 287 -31.37 7.27 -9.91
C THR A 287 -30.67 7.58 -11.22
N ILE A 288 -29.45 7.06 -11.44
CA ILE A 288 -28.69 7.32 -12.66
C ILE A 288 -29.34 6.60 -13.85
N LYS A 289 -29.72 5.33 -13.67
CA LYS A 289 -30.32 4.48 -14.70
C LYS A 289 -31.44 3.59 -14.15
N PRO A 290 -32.48 3.26 -14.95
CA PRO A 290 -33.55 2.35 -14.54
C PRO A 290 -33.04 0.98 -14.08
N GLU A 291 -32.10 0.39 -14.83
CA GLU A 291 -31.47 -0.89 -14.52
C GLU A 291 -30.70 -0.91 -13.19
N TRP A 292 -30.34 0.26 -12.63
CA TRP A 292 -29.63 0.37 -11.35
C TRP A 292 -30.55 0.69 -10.18
N ALA A 293 -31.87 0.73 -10.39
CA ALA A 293 -32.84 1.10 -9.36
C ALA A 293 -32.70 0.27 -8.06
N MET A 294 -32.21 -0.97 -8.17
CA MET A 294 -31.91 -1.83 -7.02
C MET A 294 -30.89 -1.21 -6.05
N CYS A 295 -29.93 -0.42 -6.54
CA CYS A 295 -28.94 0.26 -5.69
C CYS A 295 -29.59 1.21 -4.65
N GLY A 296 -30.75 1.80 -4.97
CA GLY A 296 -31.47 2.72 -4.09
C GLY A 296 -32.71 2.12 -3.42
N LYS A 297 -33.37 1.14 -4.05
CA LYS A 297 -34.62 0.55 -3.55
C LYS A 297 -34.43 -0.80 -2.85
N GLY A 298 -33.27 -1.44 -3.02
CA GLY A 298 -32.95 -2.74 -2.44
C GLY A 298 -32.98 -2.72 -0.92
N THR A 299 -33.42 -3.84 -0.32
CA THR A 299 -33.50 -4.01 1.14
C THR A 299 -32.43 -4.94 1.69
N MET A 300 -31.73 -5.67 0.83
CA MET A 300 -30.63 -6.58 1.16
C MET A 300 -29.31 -6.11 0.54
N GLN A 301 -29.06 -4.80 0.55
CA GLN A 301 -27.86 -4.20 -0.05
C GLN A 301 -26.58 -4.45 0.77
N SER A 302 -25.44 -4.61 0.09
CA SER A 302 -24.10 -4.75 0.68
C SER A 302 -23.26 -3.49 0.35
N PRO A 303 -22.24 -3.13 1.17
CA PRO A 303 -21.73 -3.84 2.35
C PRO A 303 -22.53 -3.56 3.63
N ILE A 304 -22.32 -4.37 4.67
CA ILE A 304 -22.91 -4.19 6.02
C ILE A 304 -21.86 -4.24 7.13
N ASP A 305 -22.22 -3.77 8.33
CA ASP A 305 -21.42 -4.01 9.54
C ASP A 305 -21.68 -5.43 10.10
N LEU A 306 -20.61 -6.16 10.32
CA LEU A 306 -20.58 -7.49 10.90
C LEU A 306 -20.37 -7.36 12.42
N THR A 307 -21.45 -7.16 13.16
CA THR A 307 -21.38 -6.99 14.62
C THR A 307 -21.39 -8.34 15.36
N ASP A 308 -20.28 -8.72 16.00
CA ASP A 308 -20.10 -10.00 16.70
C ASP A 308 -21.17 -10.28 17.77
N LYS A 309 -21.64 -9.24 18.46
CA LYS A 309 -22.63 -9.36 19.56
C LYS A 309 -24.02 -9.85 19.11
N ARG A 310 -24.31 -9.89 17.80
CA ARG A 310 -25.63 -10.23 17.25
C ARG A 310 -25.57 -11.31 16.16
N VAL A 311 -24.50 -12.10 16.11
CA VAL A 311 -24.32 -13.13 15.07
C VAL A 311 -24.77 -14.49 15.59
N LEU A 312 -25.58 -15.18 14.81
CA LEU A 312 -26.02 -16.53 15.12
C LEU A 312 -24.89 -17.51 14.80
N ILE A 313 -24.37 -18.23 15.80
CA ILE A 313 -23.40 -19.30 15.54
C ILE A 313 -24.14 -20.45 14.85
N ASP A 314 -23.67 -20.84 13.66
CA ASP A 314 -24.27 -21.91 12.87
C ASP A 314 -23.19 -22.88 12.41
N HIS A 315 -23.03 -23.97 13.15
CA HIS A 315 -22.06 -25.03 12.85
C HIS A 315 -22.46 -25.85 11.61
N SER A 316 -23.75 -25.85 11.22
CA SER A 316 -24.23 -26.60 10.06
C SER A 316 -23.73 -26.04 8.73
N LEU A 317 -23.23 -24.80 8.73
CA LEU A 317 -22.60 -24.19 7.55
C LEU A 317 -21.37 -24.96 7.06
N GLY A 318 -20.65 -25.63 7.97
CA GLY A 318 -19.42 -26.35 7.68
C GLY A 318 -18.27 -25.46 7.21
N SER A 319 -17.06 -26.03 7.16
CA SER A 319 -15.90 -25.34 6.61
C SER A 319 -16.11 -25.04 5.14
N LEU A 320 -15.83 -23.81 4.72
CA LEU A 320 -15.92 -23.42 3.32
C LEU A 320 -14.80 -24.10 2.54
N ARG A 321 -15.13 -25.10 1.73
CA ARG A 321 -14.16 -25.84 0.91
C ARG A 321 -14.06 -25.22 -0.48
N SER A 322 -12.84 -24.95 -0.93
CA SER A 322 -12.57 -24.57 -2.32
C SER A 322 -11.86 -25.69 -3.07
N ARG A 323 -12.00 -25.70 -4.40
CA ARG A 323 -11.23 -26.58 -5.31
C ARG A 323 -10.69 -25.76 -6.49
N TYR A 324 -10.14 -24.58 -6.18
CA TYR A 324 -9.50 -23.72 -7.17
C TYR A 324 -8.34 -24.43 -7.86
N LEU A 325 -8.18 -24.18 -9.16
CA LEU A 325 -7.02 -24.61 -9.94
C LEU A 325 -6.27 -23.40 -10.50
N PRO A 326 -4.97 -23.52 -10.79
CA PRO A 326 -4.28 -22.52 -11.60
C PRO A 326 -5.01 -22.30 -12.92
N SER A 327 -5.21 -21.04 -13.33
CA SER A 327 -5.94 -20.69 -14.55
C SER A 327 -5.41 -19.41 -15.15
N ASN A 328 -5.61 -19.23 -16.45
CA ASN A 328 -5.24 -18.00 -17.13
C ASN A 328 -6.14 -16.84 -16.67
N ALA A 329 -5.52 -15.71 -16.36
CA ALA A 329 -6.21 -14.50 -15.94
C ALA A 329 -5.68 -13.27 -16.66
N THR A 330 -6.54 -12.25 -16.70
CA THR A 330 -6.24 -10.91 -17.21
C THR A 330 -6.57 -9.93 -16.11
N ILE A 331 -5.63 -9.04 -15.79
CA ILE A 331 -5.89 -7.95 -14.86
C ILE A 331 -6.42 -6.75 -15.66
N LYS A 332 -7.47 -6.12 -15.15
CA LYS A 332 -8.17 -5.00 -15.77
C LYS A 332 -8.31 -3.87 -14.77
N ASN A 333 -8.01 -2.67 -15.22
CA ASN A 333 -8.32 -1.43 -14.54
C ASN A 333 -9.65 -0.92 -15.08
N ARG A 334 -10.70 -0.94 -14.25
CA ARG A 334 -12.06 -0.52 -14.65
C ARG A 334 -12.34 0.95 -14.33
N GLY A 335 -11.29 1.72 -14.06
CA GLY A 335 -11.36 3.10 -13.57
C GLY A 335 -11.75 3.20 -12.09
N HIS A 336 -12.72 2.42 -11.63
CA HIS A 336 -13.26 2.46 -10.27
C HIS A 336 -12.70 1.37 -9.34
N ASP A 337 -12.16 0.27 -9.89
CA ASP A 337 -11.40 -0.73 -9.16
C ASP A 337 -10.44 -1.49 -10.09
N ILE A 338 -9.61 -2.34 -9.49
CA ILE A 338 -8.79 -3.30 -10.21
C ILE A 338 -9.42 -4.68 -10.09
N MET A 339 -9.57 -5.35 -11.23
CA MET A 339 -10.21 -6.64 -11.36
C MET A 339 -9.27 -7.63 -12.03
N LEU A 340 -9.06 -8.79 -11.41
CA LEU A 340 -8.46 -9.95 -12.02
C LEU A 340 -9.56 -10.88 -12.54
N LYS A 341 -9.67 -11.03 -13.87
CA LYS A 341 -10.70 -11.83 -14.55
C LYS A 341 -10.13 -13.15 -15.06
N PHE A 342 -10.83 -14.27 -14.83
CA PHE A 342 -10.45 -15.59 -15.34
C PHE A 342 -11.19 -15.89 -16.65
N GLY A 343 -10.46 -16.14 -17.74
CA GLY A 343 -11.05 -16.38 -19.06
C GLY A 343 -11.82 -17.70 -19.13
N GLY A 344 -13.13 -17.65 -19.34
CA GLY A 344 -14.02 -18.83 -19.31
C GLY A 344 -14.30 -19.37 -17.90
N GLY A 345 -14.00 -18.57 -16.86
CA GLY A 345 -14.02 -18.96 -15.46
C GLY A 345 -12.82 -19.84 -15.09
N ASN A 346 -12.51 -19.95 -13.80
CA ASN A 346 -11.48 -20.88 -13.33
C ASN A 346 -11.88 -22.32 -13.69
N GLN A 347 -11.06 -23.08 -14.41
CA GLN A 347 -11.41 -24.44 -14.86
C GLN A 347 -11.52 -25.44 -13.70
N GLY A 348 -11.06 -25.07 -12.49
CA GLY A 348 -11.30 -25.77 -11.24
C GLY A 348 -12.64 -25.41 -10.61
N ALA A 349 -13.26 -26.37 -9.91
CA ALA A 349 -14.51 -26.14 -9.20
C ALA A 349 -14.30 -25.14 -8.04
N GLY A 350 -14.71 -23.88 -8.20
CA GLY A 350 -14.41 -22.79 -7.26
C GLY A 350 -14.74 -23.09 -5.79
N ILE A 351 -15.98 -22.87 -5.38
CA ILE A 351 -16.47 -23.17 -4.03
C ILE A 351 -17.77 -23.97 -4.11
N SER A 352 -18.11 -24.70 -3.04
CA SER A 352 -19.39 -25.40 -2.93
C SER A 352 -20.15 -24.92 -1.70
N ILE A 353 -21.41 -24.53 -1.88
CA ILE A 353 -22.30 -24.06 -0.81
C ILE A 353 -23.62 -24.81 -0.94
N ASN A 354 -23.99 -25.57 0.10
CA ASN A 354 -25.23 -26.36 0.15
C ASN A 354 -25.44 -27.26 -1.08
N GLY A 355 -24.37 -27.90 -1.58
CA GLY A 355 -24.41 -28.77 -2.76
C GLY A 355 -24.51 -28.05 -4.11
N THR A 356 -24.52 -26.71 -4.12
CA THR A 356 -24.37 -25.92 -5.35
C THR A 356 -22.90 -25.54 -5.52
N ASP A 357 -22.35 -25.84 -6.69
CA ASP A 357 -20.99 -25.45 -7.06
C ASP A 357 -21.00 -24.07 -7.75
N TYR A 358 -20.08 -23.21 -7.33
CA TYR A 358 -19.86 -21.87 -7.87
C TYR A 358 -18.44 -21.77 -8.40
N GLN A 359 -18.30 -21.38 -9.67
CA GLN A 359 -17.04 -21.21 -10.36
C GLN A 359 -16.49 -19.80 -10.12
N LEU A 360 -15.20 -19.68 -9.82
CA LEU A 360 -14.53 -18.39 -9.63
C LEU A 360 -14.45 -17.64 -10.97
N GLN A 361 -15.01 -16.43 -11.02
CA GLN A 361 -15.06 -15.60 -12.22
C GLN A 361 -14.04 -14.46 -12.17
N GLN A 362 -13.96 -13.78 -11.02
CA GLN A 362 -13.11 -12.62 -10.85
C GLN A 362 -12.71 -12.39 -9.40
N ILE A 363 -11.63 -11.64 -9.21
CA ILE A 363 -11.17 -11.12 -7.92
C ILE A 363 -10.97 -9.61 -8.05
N HIS A 364 -11.47 -8.82 -7.12
CA HIS A 364 -11.28 -7.37 -7.13
C HIS A 364 -11.05 -6.82 -5.73
N TRP A 365 -10.56 -5.58 -5.65
CA TRP A 365 -10.04 -5.00 -4.42
C TRP A 365 -10.62 -3.61 -4.13
N HIS A 366 -11.00 -3.39 -2.86
CA HIS A 366 -11.51 -2.12 -2.37
C HIS A 366 -10.61 -1.53 -1.29
N THR A 367 -10.30 -0.24 -1.41
CA THR A 367 -9.48 0.52 -0.48
C THR A 367 -10.22 1.81 -0.06
N PRO A 368 -10.58 1.98 1.23
CA PRO A 368 -10.49 1.01 2.34
C PRO A 368 -11.49 -0.16 2.19
N SER A 369 -11.62 -1.04 3.20
CA SER A 369 -12.65 -2.09 3.17
C SER A 369 -14.06 -1.51 3.06
N GLU A 370 -14.94 -2.25 2.39
CA GLU A 370 -16.35 -1.92 2.23
C GLU A 370 -17.13 -2.33 3.48
N HIS A 371 -16.96 -3.58 3.90
CA HIS A 371 -17.49 -4.12 5.14
C HIS A 371 -16.72 -3.60 6.35
N THR A 372 -17.37 -3.67 7.50
CA THR A 372 -16.77 -3.40 8.81
C THR A 372 -17.06 -4.54 9.76
N ILE A 373 -16.21 -4.72 10.76
CA ILE A 373 -16.47 -5.63 11.90
C ILE A 373 -16.55 -4.78 13.15
N ASN A 374 -17.68 -4.82 13.85
CA ASN A 374 -17.94 -4.00 15.05
C ASN A 374 -17.64 -2.50 14.83
N GLY A 375 -17.97 -1.97 13.65
CA GLY A 375 -17.69 -0.58 13.25
C GLY A 375 -16.25 -0.30 12.83
N ILE A 376 -15.35 -1.28 12.87
CA ILE A 376 -13.96 -1.14 12.46
C ILE A 376 -13.85 -1.34 10.94
N ARG A 377 -13.27 -0.36 10.26
CA ARG A 377 -12.94 -0.40 8.83
C ARG A 377 -11.47 -0.77 8.66
N PHE A 378 -11.18 -1.61 7.67
CA PHE A 378 -9.86 -2.17 7.40
C PHE A 378 -9.21 -1.47 6.20
N VAL A 379 -7.90 -1.67 5.99
CA VAL A 379 -7.16 -0.88 4.99
C VAL A 379 -7.42 -1.34 3.56
N LEU A 380 -7.85 -2.58 3.38
CA LEU A 380 -8.16 -3.20 2.10
C LEU A 380 -9.15 -4.36 2.32
N GLU A 381 -10.01 -4.59 1.34
CA GLU A 381 -10.87 -5.77 1.26
C GLU A 381 -10.76 -6.38 -0.14
N GLU A 382 -10.57 -7.69 -0.20
CA GLU A 382 -10.54 -8.47 -1.44
C GLU A 382 -11.86 -9.23 -1.57
N HIS A 383 -12.46 -9.19 -2.76
CA HIS A 383 -13.69 -9.91 -3.10
C HIS A 383 -13.41 -10.93 -4.20
N MET A 384 -13.63 -12.19 -3.91
CA MET A 384 -13.61 -13.29 -4.89
C MET A 384 -15.05 -13.60 -5.31
N VAL A 385 -15.41 -13.28 -6.55
CA VAL A 385 -16.78 -13.44 -7.07
C VAL A 385 -16.90 -14.76 -7.82
N HIS A 386 -17.93 -15.52 -7.47
CA HIS A 386 -18.22 -16.82 -8.04
C HIS A 386 -19.63 -16.87 -8.60
N GLU A 387 -19.82 -17.66 -9.64
CA GLU A 387 -21.10 -17.85 -10.30
C GLU A 387 -21.36 -19.35 -10.49
N SER A 388 -22.60 -19.76 -10.21
CA SER A 388 -23.06 -21.12 -10.43
C SER A 388 -23.69 -21.27 -11.82
N LYS A 389 -23.92 -22.51 -12.25
CA LYS A 389 -24.46 -22.79 -13.60
C LYS A 389 -25.84 -22.17 -13.88
N ASP A 390 -26.61 -21.87 -12.83
CA ASP A 390 -27.93 -21.24 -12.92
C ASP A 390 -27.90 -19.73 -12.66
N GLY A 391 -26.71 -19.10 -12.67
CA GLY A 391 -26.53 -17.66 -12.54
C GLY A 391 -26.59 -17.13 -11.11
N ARG A 392 -26.68 -17.98 -10.07
CA ARG A 392 -26.56 -17.52 -8.68
C ARG A 392 -25.12 -17.11 -8.38
N ILE A 393 -24.97 -16.01 -7.64
CA ILE A 393 -23.67 -15.41 -7.31
C ILE A 393 -23.32 -15.66 -5.83
N ALA A 394 -22.06 -16.01 -5.58
CA ALA A 394 -21.48 -16.08 -4.25
C ALA A 394 -20.16 -15.32 -4.19
N VAL A 395 -19.95 -14.53 -3.13
CA VAL A 395 -18.73 -13.76 -2.91
C VAL A 395 -18.03 -14.26 -1.65
N VAL A 396 -16.73 -14.51 -1.76
CA VAL A 396 -15.86 -14.74 -0.60
C VAL A 396 -14.97 -13.54 -0.41
N ALA A 397 -14.93 -12.97 0.80
CA ALA A 397 -14.17 -11.76 1.06
C ALA A 397 -13.18 -11.90 2.21
N PHE A 398 -12.08 -11.14 2.10
CA PHE A 398 -10.98 -11.11 3.07
C PHE A 398 -10.63 -9.69 3.46
N PHE A 399 -10.47 -9.46 4.76
CA PHE A 399 -9.97 -8.19 5.29
C PHE A 399 -8.46 -8.17 5.38
N TYR A 400 -7.89 -6.99 5.16
CA TYR A 400 -6.46 -6.76 5.27
C TYR A 400 -6.13 -5.67 6.28
N ILE A 401 -5.07 -5.92 7.05
CA ILE A 401 -4.39 -4.94 7.89
C ILE A 401 -2.99 -4.65 7.32
N LEU A 402 -2.38 -3.53 7.70
CA LEU A 402 -0.99 -3.28 7.32
C LEU A 402 -0.05 -4.30 7.99
N GLY A 403 0.85 -4.88 7.20
CA GLY A 403 1.82 -5.84 7.71
C GLY A 403 2.75 -6.37 6.62
N ARG A 404 3.02 -7.68 6.65
CA ARG A 404 3.85 -8.37 5.65
C ARG A 404 3.22 -8.29 4.26
N PRO A 405 4.02 -8.39 3.18
CA PRO A 405 3.49 -8.44 1.82
C PRO A 405 2.50 -9.58 1.62
N ASP A 406 1.38 -9.29 0.98
CA ASP A 406 0.46 -10.33 0.55
C ASP A 406 1.10 -11.10 -0.61
N SER A 407 1.21 -12.42 -0.47
CA SER A 407 1.92 -13.25 -1.43
C SER A 407 1.19 -13.39 -2.77
N PHE A 408 -0.13 -13.18 -2.81
CA PHE A 408 -0.91 -13.23 -4.03
C PHE A 408 -0.79 -11.91 -4.79
N LEU A 409 -1.01 -10.77 -4.12
CA LEU A 409 -0.78 -9.44 -4.70
C LEU A 409 0.67 -9.27 -5.18
N PHE A 410 1.65 -9.84 -4.48
CA PHE A 410 3.04 -9.83 -4.92
C PHE A 410 3.23 -10.41 -6.33
N THR A 411 2.48 -11.45 -6.69
CA THR A 411 2.53 -12.03 -8.06
C THR A 411 1.94 -11.10 -9.11
N LEU A 412 1.04 -10.20 -8.70
CA LEU A 412 0.35 -9.25 -9.57
C LEU A 412 1.10 -7.91 -9.69
N GLU A 413 2.04 -7.59 -8.80
CA GLU A 413 2.67 -6.26 -8.72
C GLU A 413 3.26 -5.78 -10.06
N ARG A 414 3.92 -6.66 -10.81
CA ARG A 414 4.48 -6.30 -12.13
C ARG A 414 3.39 -5.95 -13.15
N HIS A 415 2.28 -6.68 -13.12
CA HIS A 415 1.14 -6.45 -14.03
C HIS A 415 0.36 -5.20 -13.61
N LEU A 416 0.15 -5.02 -12.30
CA LEU A 416 -0.44 -3.81 -11.73
C LEU A 416 0.31 -2.55 -12.15
N LYS A 417 1.65 -2.55 -12.09
CA LYS A 417 2.44 -1.39 -12.53
C LYS A 417 2.20 -1.04 -14.00
N LYS A 418 2.09 -2.05 -14.88
CA LYS A 418 1.84 -1.80 -16.30
C LYS A 418 0.51 -1.10 -16.56
N ILE A 419 -0.57 -1.54 -15.91
CA ILE A 419 -1.89 -0.91 -16.05
C ILE A 419 -2.02 0.41 -15.24
N THR A 420 -1.01 0.74 -14.43
CA THR A 420 -0.90 2.01 -13.70
C THR A 420 -0.15 3.06 -14.52
N ASP A 421 0.92 2.65 -15.20
CA ASP A 421 1.87 3.53 -15.87
C ASP A 421 1.60 3.72 -17.38
N ALA A 422 0.71 2.90 -17.97
CA ALA A 422 0.39 2.91 -19.40
C ALA A 422 -1.09 3.25 -19.69
N TYR A 423 -1.38 3.73 -20.90
CA TYR A 423 -2.74 3.91 -21.45
C TYR A 423 -3.53 2.59 -21.63
N GLN A 424 -3.02 1.46 -21.13
CA GLN A 424 -3.62 0.14 -21.28
C GLN A 424 -4.50 -0.18 -20.06
N ALA A 425 -5.82 -0.32 -20.29
CA ALA A 425 -6.77 -0.71 -19.26
C ALA A 425 -6.69 -2.21 -18.90
N GLU A 426 -6.02 -3.04 -19.69
CA GLU A 426 -5.96 -4.49 -19.48
C GLU A 426 -4.55 -5.05 -19.72
N GLU A 427 -4.13 -6.02 -18.92
CA GLU A 427 -2.86 -6.72 -19.02
C GLU A 427 -3.07 -8.23 -18.79
N PRO A 428 -2.70 -9.09 -19.75
CA PRO A 428 -2.68 -10.53 -19.52
C PRO A 428 -1.68 -10.90 -18.41
N VAL A 429 -2.17 -11.57 -17.36
CA VAL A 429 -1.31 -12.07 -16.28
C VAL A 429 -0.73 -13.44 -16.64
N GLY A 430 -1.46 -14.22 -17.43
CA GLY A 430 -1.14 -15.62 -17.71
C GLY A 430 -1.66 -16.53 -16.60
N MET A 431 -0.98 -17.65 -16.35
CA MET A 431 -1.43 -18.65 -15.39
C MET A 431 -1.19 -18.18 -13.95
N ILE A 432 -2.27 -17.99 -13.19
CA ILE A 432 -2.23 -17.61 -11.78
C ILE A 432 -2.92 -18.67 -10.92
N ASP A 433 -2.42 -18.88 -9.70
CA ASP A 433 -2.96 -19.85 -8.75
C ASP A 433 -3.78 -19.16 -7.65
N PRO A 434 -5.12 -19.22 -7.68
CA PRO A 434 -5.96 -18.61 -6.66
C PRO A 434 -5.83 -19.27 -5.29
N ARG A 435 -5.25 -20.47 -5.18
CA ARG A 435 -5.03 -21.13 -3.87
C ARG A 435 -4.05 -20.37 -2.99
N ARG A 436 -3.23 -19.48 -3.58
CA ARG A 436 -2.35 -18.57 -2.84
C ARG A 436 -3.13 -17.51 -2.06
N VAL A 437 -4.38 -17.28 -2.43
CA VAL A 437 -5.36 -16.65 -1.54
C VAL A 437 -5.73 -17.69 -0.49
N VAL A 438 -4.97 -17.76 0.61
CA VAL A 438 -5.14 -18.77 1.67
C VAL A 438 -6.61 -18.80 2.11
N PHE A 439 -7.30 -19.87 1.73
CA PHE A 439 -8.77 -19.94 1.76
C PHE A 439 -9.32 -20.77 2.92
N GLU A 440 -8.47 -21.51 3.63
CA GLU A 440 -8.88 -22.40 4.74
C GLU A 440 -9.20 -21.61 6.03
N SER A 441 -10.03 -20.58 5.89
CA SER A 441 -10.62 -19.85 7.00
C SER A 441 -11.43 -20.81 7.85
N LYS A 442 -11.04 -20.91 9.12
CA LYS A 442 -11.74 -21.72 10.11
C LYS A 442 -12.99 -21.00 10.61
N HIS A 443 -13.09 -19.68 10.41
CA HIS A 443 -14.18 -18.86 10.92
C HIS A 443 -14.62 -17.81 9.91
N TYR A 444 -15.89 -17.80 9.52
CA TYR A 444 -16.41 -16.83 8.56
C TYR A 444 -17.85 -16.42 8.87
N TYR A 445 -18.19 -15.18 8.51
CA TYR A 445 -19.57 -14.69 8.52
C TYR A 445 -20.28 -15.10 7.23
N ARG A 446 -21.57 -15.46 7.32
CA ARG A 446 -22.43 -15.80 6.19
C ARG A 446 -23.70 -14.97 6.23
N TYR A 447 -24.03 -14.30 5.12
CA TYR A 447 -25.29 -13.57 4.98
C TYR A 447 -25.72 -13.45 3.50
N LEU A 448 -26.97 -13.07 3.26
CA LEU A 448 -27.49 -12.71 1.94
C LEU A 448 -27.44 -11.19 1.73
N GLY A 449 -26.83 -10.79 0.62
CA GLY A 449 -26.53 -9.41 0.30
C GLY A 449 -26.75 -9.07 -1.16
N SER A 450 -26.01 -8.06 -1.62
CA SER A 450 -25.98 -7.62 -3.01
C SER A 450 -24.56 -7.54 -3.55
N LEU A 451 -24.43 -7.26 -4.85
CA LEU A 451 -23.21 -6.66 -5.39
C LEU A 451 -23.00 -5.26 -4.78
N THR A 452 -21.74 -4.85 -4.63
CA THR A 452 -21.36 -3.56 -4.02
C THR A 452 -21.10 -2.45 -5.04
N THR A 453 -21.24 -2.77 -6.32
CA THR A 453 -21.28 -1.82 -7.44
C THR A 453 -22.60 -1.97 -8.21
N PRO A 454 -23.00 -0.97 -9.01
CA PRO A 454 -24.14 -1.11 -9.93
C PRO A 454 -24.00 -2.37 -10.82
N PRO A 455 -25.08 -3.11 -11.06
CA PRO A 455 -26.49 -2.79 -10.80
C PRO A 455 -26.97 -3.07 -9.36
N CYS A 456 -26.09 -3.44 -8.43
CA CYS A 456 -26.40 -3.76 -7.04
C CYS A 456 -27.44 -4.88 -6.86
N SER A 457 -27.42 -5.87 -7.76
CA SER A 457 -28.31 -7.04 -7.70
C SER A 457 -28.22 -7.76 -6.36
N GLU A 458 -29.37 -8.09 -5.79
CA GLU A 458 -29.51 -8.81 -4.52
C GLU A 458 -29.44 -10.34 -4.68
N ASN A 459 -29.61 -11.08 -3.58
CA ASN A 459 -29.49 -12.53 -3.49
C ASN A 459 -28.06 -13.05 -3.71
N VAL A 460 -27.06 -12.22 -3.41
CA VAL A 460 -25.65 -12.61 -3.41
C VAL A 460 -25.32 -13.28 -2.08
N ILE A 461 -24.76 -14.48 -2.11
CA ILE A 461 -24.29 -15.16 -0.90
C ILE A 461 -22.92 -14.62 -0.52
N TRP A 462 -22.82 -13.95 0.62
CA TRP A 462 -21.54 -13.45 1.14
C TRP A 462 -20.96 -14.40 2.18
N SER A 463 -19.69 -14.77 2.01
CA SER A 463 -18.87 -15.45 3.03
C SER A 463 -17.64 -14.61 3.34
N ILE A 464 -17.55 -14.05 4.54
CA ILE A 464 -16.48 -13.11 4.89
C ILE A 464 -15.59 -13.77 5.94
N ALA A 465 -14.33 -14.02 5.58
CA ALA A 465 -13.36 -14.63 6.47
C ALA A 465 -13.09 -13.70 7.68
N LYS A 466 -13.02 -14.29 8.87
CA LYS A 466 -12.72 -13.55 10.10
C LYS A 466 -11.22 -13.34 10.28
N GLU A 467 -10.40 -14.21 9.71
CA GLU A 467 -8.95 -14.10 9.73
C GLU A 467 -8.48 -12.89 8.93
N MET A 468 -7.59 -12.11 9.53
CA MET A 468 -7.02 -10.92 8.91
C MET A 468 -5.81 -11.29 8.07
N ARG A 469 -5.76 -10.80 6.84
CA ARG A 469 -4.59 -10.86 5.98
C ARG A 469 -3.74 -9.61 6.16
N THR A 470 -2.50 -9.66 5.68
CA THR A 470 -1.60 -8.51 5.74
C THR A 470 -1.27 -8.02 4.34
N VAL A 471 -1.20 -6.71 4.17
CA VAL A 471 -0.75 -6.05 2.93
C VAL A 471 0.27 -4.97 3.27
N THR A 472 1.24 -4.72 2.39
CA THR A 472 2.14 -3.58 2.57
C THR A 472 1.52 -2.27 2.11
N ARG A 473 2.03 -1.14 2.61
CA ARG A 473 1.69 0.19 2.07
C ARG A 473 2.01 0.33 0.57
N LYS A 474 3.05 -0.37 0.09
CA LYS A 474 3.45 -0.36 -1.32
C LYS A 474 2.41 -1.05 -2.20
N GLN A 475 1.97 -2.24 -1.80
CA GLN A 475 0.91 -2.99 -2.49
C GLN A 475 -0.42 -2.24 -2.47
N LEU A 476 -0.77 -1.64 -1.32
CA LEU A 476 -1.96 -0.79 -1.20
C LEU A 476 -1.89 0.42 -2.15
N LYS A 477 -0.73 1.10 -2.19
CA LYS A 477 -0.52 2.23 -3.10
C LYS A 477 -0.61 1.81 -4.57
N LEU A 478 -0.07 0.65 -4.95
CA LEU A 478 -0.17 0.15 -6.32
C LEU A 478 -1.62 -0.06 -6.76
N LEU A 479 -2.44 -0.71 -5.92
CA LEU A 479 -3.87 -0.86 -6.19
C LEU A 479 -4.56 0.50 -6.29
N ARG A 480 -4.22 1.45 -5.41
CA ARG A 480 -4.85 2.78 -5.39
C ARG A 480 -4.48 3.65 -6.59
N VAL A 481 -3.21 3.70 -6.98
CA VAL A 481 -2.75 4.53 -8.10
C VAL A 481 -3.28 3.99 -9.42
N ALA A 482 -3.47 2.67 -9.53
CA ALA A 482 -4.08 2.06 -10.69
C ALA A 482 -5.55 2.50 -10.84
N VAL A 483 -6.29 2.70 -9.75
CA VAL A 483 -7.69 3.17 -9.82
C VAL A 483 -7.74 4.65 -10.19
N HIS A 484 -8.26 4.96 -11.37
CA HIS A 484 -8.47 6.32 -11.87
C HIS A 484 -9.86 6.86 -11.47
N ASP A 485 -10.13 6.98 -10.17
CA ASP A 485 -11.35 7.61 -9.67
C ASP A 485 -11.08 9.02 -9.10
N GLN A 486 -12.02 9.96 -9.31
CA GLN A 486 -11.98 11.31 -8.70
C GLN A 486 -12.25 11.27 -7.18
N SER A 487 -12.60 10.10 -6.66
CA SER A 487 -12.85 9.85 -5.25
C SER A 487 -11.55 9.47 -4.54
N ASP A 488 -11.44 9.71 -3.23
CA ASP A 488 -10.34 9.20 -2.39
C ASP A 488 -10.57 7.74 -1.92
N THR A 489 -11.65 7.11 -2.37
CA THR A 489 -12.10 5.77 -1.97
C THR A 489 -12.90 5.10 -3.07
N ASN A 490 -12.74 3.77 -3.24
CA ASN A 490 -13.63 2.94 -4.04
C ASN A 490 -14.50 2.01 -3.20
N ALA A 491 -14.73 2.37 -1.93
CA ALA A 491 -15.58 1.63 -1.02
C ALA A 491 -16.99 2.24 -0.95
N ARG A 492 -18.01 1.44 -1.26
CA ARG A 492 -19.42 1.81 -1.08
C ARG A 492 -19.70 2.04 0.42
N PRO A 493 -20.49 3.08 0.77
CA PRO A 493 -20.92 3.28 2.14
C PRO A 493 -21.68 2.08 2.72
N LEU A 494 -21.64 1.91 4.04
CA LEU A 494 -22.41 0.86 4.73
C LEU A 494 -23.91 1.00 4.45
N GLN A 495 -24.53 -0.12 4.10
CA GLN A 495 -25.95 -0.25 3.86
C GLN A 495 -26.67 -0.72 5.12
N ARG A 496 -27.97 -0.45 5.20
CA ARG A 496 -28.77 -0.87 6.34
C ARG A 496 -28.85 -2.40 6.39
N LYS A 497 -28.62 -2.97 7.57
CA LYS A 497 -28.73 -4.43 7.78
C LYS A 497 -30.17 -4.94 7.61
N ASN A 498 -31.17 -4.12 7.93
CA ASN A 498 -32.60 -4.45 7.83
C ASN A 498 -32.97 -5.79 8.50
N GLU A 499 -32.44 -6.02 9.71
CA GLU A 499 -32.70 -7.20 10.54
C GLU A 499 -32.33 -8.56 9.93
N ARG A 500 -31.75 -8.59 8.72
CA ARG A 500 -31.36 -9.84 8.05
C ARG A 500 -30.38 -10.65 8.92
N PRO A 501 -30.52 -11.99 8.98
CA PRO A 501 -29.64 -12.81 9.79
C PRO A 501 -28.22 -12.78 9.22
N VAL A 502 -27.26 -12.61 10.12
CA VAL A 502 -25.84 -12.88 9.84
C VAL A 502 -25.49 -14.08 10.70
N LYS A 503 -24.90 -15.09 10.06
CA LYS A 503 -24.44 -16.31 10.72
C LYS A 503 -22.92 -16.28 10.86
N LEU A 504 -22.39 -16.92 11.89
CA LEU A 504 -20.95 -17.10 12.11
C LEU A 504 -20.68 -18.60 12.17
N TYR A 505 -19.84 -19.08 11.26
CA TYR A 505 -19.32 -20.43 11.35
C TYR A 505 -18.10 -20.43 12.29
N LEU A 506 -18.08 -21.39 13.23
CA LEU A 506 -16.92 -21.72 14.06
C LEU A 506 -16.72 -23.24 14.00
N PRO A 507 -15.49 -23.76 13.89
CA PRO A 507 -15.26 -25.20 13.90
C PRO A 507 -15.54 -25.76 15.29
N THR A 508 -16.20 -26.91 15.35
CA THR A 508 -16.30 -27.68 16.60
C THR A 508 -14.98 -28.42 16.83
N TRP A 509 -14.25 -28.04 17.87
CA TRP A 509 -13.12 -28.84 18.35
C TRP A 509 -13.69 -30.08 19.04
N HIS A 510 -13.54 -31.25 18.43
CA HIS A 510 -13.67 -32.50 19.18
C HIS A 510 -12.39 -32.61 20.03
N ILE A 511 -12.54 -32.49 21.35
CA ILE A 511 -11.49 -32.76 22.34
C ILE A 511 -11.17 -34.24 22.32
#